data_AF-A0A6H0Y7E3-F1
#
_entry.id   AF-A0A6H0Y7E3-F1
#
_cell.length_a   1.000
_cell.length_b   1.000
_cell.length_c   1.000
_cell.angle_alpha   90.00
_cell.angle_beta   90.00
_cell.angle_gamma   90.00
#
_symmetry.space_group_name_H-M   'P 1'
#
loop_
_entity.id
_entity.type
_entity.pdbx_description
1 polymer ?
#
loop_
_entity_poly.entity_id
_entity_poly.type
_entity_poly.pdbx_seq_one_letter_code
_entity_poly.pdbx_strand_id
1 'polypeptide(L)'
;SISANDKWKICADALLPSKHKLAARFAIGEQCQDYSVTFKAETGLHESHPSARFEIEWSRVPGILTIAVPSFKRVWEYISIVAPLAGVDADRAKNNEREISLIVALPTQKSLNILLRIPEMTLSKRNLCLSDALPIEQDGTIPALKNVDIRAIVQNWLNGIQKN
;
A
#
# COMPACT_ATOMS: atom_id res chain seq x y z
N SER A 1 6.47 -15.89 -29.47
CA SER A 1 5.19 -16.03 -30.17
C SER A 1 4.17 -16.49 -29.14
N ILE A 2 3.30 -15.59 -28.66
CA ILE A 2 2.16 -15.98 -27.81
C ILE A 2 1.06 -16.40 -28.79
N SER A 3 0.65 -17.66 -28.73
CA SER A 3 -0.29 -18.24 -29.69
C SER A 3 -1.68 -17.62 -29.52
N ALA A 4 -2.38 -17.38 -30.63
CA ALA A 4 -3.69 -16.73 -30.67
C ALA A 4 -4.83 -17.52 -29.97
N ASN A 5 -4.52 -18.69 -29.37
CA ASN A 5 -5.47 -19.57 -28.69
C ASN A 5 -5.29 -19.62 -27.15
N ASP A 6 -4.37 -18.83 -26.59
CA ASP A 6 -4.19 -18.80 -25.13
C ASP A 6 -5.26 -17.89 -24.51
N LYS A 7 -6.24 -18.53 -23.83
CA LYS A 7 -7.28 -17.83 -23.05
C LYS A 7 -6.72 -17.09 -21.83
N TRP A 8 -5.45 -17.31 -21.53
CA TRP A 8 -4.75 -16.70 -20.43
C TRP A 8 -4.44 -15.24 -20.76
N LYS A 9 -4.96 -14.32 -19.94
CA LYS A 9 -4.85 -12.87 -20.14
C LYS A 9 -4.21 -12.21 -18.93
N ILE A 10 -3.61 -11.04 -19.19
CA ILE A 10 -3.16 -10.10 -18.16
C ILE A 10 -4.03 -8.85 -18.29
N CYS A 11 -4.66 -8.43 -17.20
CA CYS A 11 -5.43 -7.21 -17.11
C CYS A 11 -4.77 -6.26 -16.10
N ALA A 12 -4.76 -4.97 -16.43
CA ALA A 12 -4.32 -3.92 -15.53
C ALA A 12 -5.29 -2.74 -15.63
N ASP A 13 -5.87 -2.36 -14.51
CA ASP A 13 -6.85 -1.30 -14.40
C ASP A 13 -6.42 -0.33 -13.30
N ALA A 14 -6.61 0.96 -13.51
CA ALA A 14 -6.40 1.98 -12.49
C ALA A 14 -7.61 2.90 -12.45
N LEU A 15 -8.01 3.26 -11.23
CA LEU A 15 -9.13 4.16 -11.01
C LEU A 15 -8.81 5.09 -9.84
N LEU A 16 -9.34 6.31 -9.93
CA LEU A 16 -9.14 7.37 -8.95
C LEU A 16 -10.51 7.67 -8.29
N PRO A 17 -10.92 6.96 -7.22
CA PRO A 17 -12.26 7.11 -6.64
C PRO A 17 -12.57 8.53 -6.17
N SER A 18 -11.55 9.26 -5.74
CA SER A 18 -11.63 10.66 -5.33
C SER A 18 -10.26 11.32 -5.51
N LYS A 19 -10.15 12.64 -5.26
CA LYS A 19 -8.86 13.36 -5.35
C LYS A 19 -7.77 12.81 -4.42
N HIS A 20 -8.17 12.12 -3.37
CA HIS A 20 -7.29 11.64 -2.30
C HIS A 20 -7.21 10.12 -2.26
N LYS A 21 -7.76 9.42 -3.27
CA LYS A 21 -7.78 7.96 -3.33
C LYS A 21 -7.38 7.50 -4.71
N LEU A 22 -6.55 6.46 -4.74
CA LEU A 22 -6.12 5.75 -5.93
C LEU A 22 -6.28 4.26 -5.67
N ALA A 23 -6.77 3.54 -6.66
CA ALA A 23 -6.75 2.09 -6.68
C ALA A 23 -6.22 1.60 -8.03
N ALA A 24 -5.29 0.66 -8.00
CA ALA A 24 -4.76 -0.01 -9.18
C ALA A 24 -4.88 -1.52 -8.99
N ARG A 25 -5.41 -2.21 -9.98
CA ARG A 25 -5.58 -3.66 -9.98
C ARG A 25 -4.76 -4.26 -11.11
N PHE A 26 -4.00 -5.30 -10.77
CA PHE A 26 -3.33 -6.17 -11.71
C PHE A 26 -3.93 -7.56 -11.58
N ALA A 27 -4.34 -8.17 -12.68
CA ALA A 27 -4.98 -9.48 -12.69
C ALA A 27 -4.46 -10.35 -13.82
N ILE A 28 -4.39 -11.65 -13.56
CA ILE A 28 -3.87 -12.68 -14.45
C ILE A 28 -4.82 -13.87 -14.44
N GLY A 29 -5.03 -14.49 -15.59
CA GLY A 29 -5.72 -15.78 -15.70
C GLY A 29 -6.68 -15.89 -16.86
N GLU A 30 -7.45 -16.98 -16.91
CA GLU A 30 -8.60 -17.06 -17.83
C GLU A 30 -9.57 -15.93 -17.48
N GLN A 31 -9.80 -15.03 -18.45
CA GLN A 31 -10.58 -13.81 -18.26
C GLN A 31 -10.13 -12.95 -17.06
N CYS A 32 -8.84 -13.00 -16.69
CA CYS A 32 -8.25 -12.24 -15.58
C CYS A 32 -8.83 -12.55 -14.19
N GLN A 33 -9.27 -13.81 -13.96
CA GLN A 33 -9.88 -14.21 -12.68
C GLN A 33 -9.00 -15.10 -11.79
N ASP A 34 -7.96 -15.73 -12.33
CA ASP A 34 -7.16 -16.71 -11.57
C ASP A 34 -6.41 -16.06 -10.40
N TYR A 35 -5.88 -14.86 -10.60
CA TYR A 35 -5.15 -14.12 -9.57
C TYR A 35 -5.29 -12.62 -9.80
N SER A 36 -5.42 -11.85 -8.72
CA SER A 36 -5.31 -10.41 -8.81
C SER A 36 -4.67 -9.80 -7.58
N VAL A 37 -3.89 -8.75 -7.78
CA VAL A 37 -3.36 -7.84 -6.75
C VAL A 37 -4.02 -6.49 -6.93
N THR A 38 -4.47 -5.89 -5.83
CA THR A 38 -5.01 -4.54 -5.81
C THR A 38 -4.15 -3.69 -4.88
N PHE A 39 -3.62 -2.60 -5.41
CA PHE A 39 -2.94 -1.56 -4.68
C PHE A 39 -3.92 -0.43 -4.41
N LYS A 40 -4.03 0.02 -3.17
CA LYS A 40 -4.82 1.19 -2.80
C LYS A 40 -3.91 2.18 -2.11
N ALA A 41 -4.06 3.45 -2.45
CA ALA A 41 -3.42 4.54 -1.75
C ALA A 41 -4.47 5.58 -1.42
N GLU A 42 -4.54 6.02 -0.17
CA GLU A 42 -5.42 7.10 0.24
C GLU A 42 -4.73 8.06 1.20
N THR A 43 -5.09 9.34 1.10
CA THR A 43 -4.75 10.35 2.10
C THR A 43 -6.01 10.74 2.85
N GLY A 44 -5.88 11.02 4.15
CA GLY A 44 -7.02 11.37 4.99
C GLY A 44 -6.60 11.57 6.44
N LEU A 45 -7.48 11.21 7.37
CA LEU A 45 -7.22 11.30 8.80
C LEU A 45 -7.14 9.91 9.42
N HIS A 46 -6.16 9.71 10.31
CA HIS A 46 -6.03 8.53 11.14
C HIS A 46 -5.86 8.97 12.58
N GLU A 47 -6.76 8.53 13.47
CA GLU A 47 -6.79 8.97 14.87
C GLU A 47 -6.77 10.50 15.01
N SER A 48 -7.50 11.21 14.13
CA SER A 48 -7.57 12.68 14.05
C SER A 48 -6.30 13.39 13.56
N HIS A 49 -5.32 12.66 13.03
CA HIS A 49 -4.10 13.23 12.46
C HIS A 49 -4.06 13.05 10.94
N PRO A 50 -3.50 14.02 10.18
CA PRO A 50 -3.18 13.82 8.77
C PRO A 50 -2.43 12.51 8.54
N SER A 51 -2.86 11.75 7.55
CA SER A 51 -2.31 10.43 7.30
C SER A 51 -2.37 10.03 5.84
N ALA A 52 -1.46 9.12 5.49
CA ALA A 52 -1.50 8.35 4.26
C ALA A 52 -1.64 6.87 4.62
N ARG A 53 -2.51 6.17 3.89
CA ARG A 53 -2.70 4.73 3.99
C ARG A 53 -2.42 4.10 2.64
N PHE A 54 -1.63 3.05 2.66
CA PHE A 54 -1.30 2.23 1.51
C PHE A 54 -1.67 0.78 1.80
N GLU A 55 -2.40 0.16 0.88
CA GLU A 55 -2.87 -1.21 1.03
C GLU A 55 -2.51 -2.04 -0.19
N ILE A 56 -2.10 -3.27 0.06
CA ILE A 56 -1.92 -4.28 -0.96
C ILE A 56 -2.86 -5.43 -0.61
N GLU A 57 -3.80 -5.72 -1.50
CA GLU A 57 -4.74 -6.83 -1.37
C GLU A 57 -4.49 -7.85 -2.48
N TRP A 58 -4.73 -9.13 -2.23
CA TRP A 58 -4.66 -10.16 -3.27
C TRP A 58 -5.85 -11.13 -3.21
N SER A 59 -6.30 -11.63 -4.37
CA SER A 59 -7.49 -12.50 -4.44
C SER A 59 -7.28 -13.86 -3.75
N ARG A 60 -6.07 -14.41 -3.89
CA ARG A 60 -5.61 -15.63 -3.22
C ARG A 60 -4.12 -15.52 -2.94
N VAL A 61 -3.60 -16.18 -1.92
CA VAL A 61 -2.15 -16.19 -1.66
C VAL A 61 -1.47 -16.85 -2.88
N PRO A 62 -0.52 -16.18 -3.55
CA PRO A 62 0.26 -16.78 -4.63
C PRO A 62 0.86 -18.12 -4.21
N GLY A 63 0.78 -19.15 -5.05
CA GLY A 63 1.43 -20.43 -4.78
C GLY A 63 2.94 -20.27 -4.51
N ILE A 64 3.60 -19.35 -5.20
CA ILE A 64 5.02 -19.01 -4.95
C ILE A 64 5.23 -18.45 -3.53
N LEU A 65 4.26 -17.66 -3.03
CA LEU A 65 4.29 -17.16 -1.66
C LEU A 65 4.01 -18.28 -0.67
N THR A 66 3.14 -19.26 -0.96
CA THR A 66 2.96 -20.41 -0.03
C THR A 66 4.23 -21.26 0.15
N ILE A 67 5.11 -21.32 -0.85
CA ILE A 67 6.43 -21.96 -0.73
C ILE A 67 7.41 -21.07 0.06
N ALA A 68 7.30 -19.74 -0.09
CA ALA A 68 8.09 -18.78 0.65
C ALA A 68 7.57 -18.51 2.08
N VAL A 69 6.30 -18.79 2.38
CA VAL A 69 5.61 -18.57 3.66
C VAL A 69 6.35 -19.20 4.84
N PRO A 70 6.87 -20.45 4.79
CA PRO A 70 7.70 -20.97 5.87
C PRO A 70 8.98 -20.13 6.11
N SER A 71 9.58 -19.58 5.06
CA SER A 71 10.71 -18.66 5.17
C SER A 71 10.29 -17.32 5.78
N PHE A 72 9.12 -16.79 5.38
CA PHE A 72 8.54 -15.59 5.97
C PHE A 72 8.19 -15.77 7.45
N LYS A 73 7.70 -16.95 7.86
CA LYS A 73 7.38 -17.23 9.27
C LYS A 73 8.60 -17.04 10.17
N ARG A 74 9.76 -17.57 9.77
CA ARG A 74 11.03 -17.35 10.49
C ARG A 74 11.44 -15.88 10.51
N VAL A 75 11.26 -15.17 9.39
CA VAL A 75 11.54 -13.72 9.32
C VAL A 75 10.64 -12.95 10.30
N TRP A 76 9.36 -13.29 10.40
CA TRP A 76 8.43 -12.64 11.34
C TRP A 76 8.73 -12.97 12.80
N GLU A 77 9.11 -14.20 13.11
CA GLU A 77 9.58 -14.57 14.45
C GLU A 77 10.82 -13.75 14.85
N TYR A 78 11.78 -13.58 13.94
CA TYR A 78 12.95 -12.74 14.17
C TYR A 78 12.57 -11.27 14.36
N ILE A 79 11.70 -10.73 13.50
CA ILE A 79 11.23 -9.35 13.61
C ILE A 79 10.50 -9.12 14.93
N SER A 80 9.70 -10.09 15.41
CA SER A 80 9.03 -10.02 16.73
C SER A 80 10.01 -9.78 17.88
N ILE A 81 11.23 -10.31 17.76
CA ILE A 81 12.25 -10.24 18.80
C ILE A 81 13.09 -8.96 18.65
N VAL A 82 13.45 -8.59 17.41
CA VAL A 82 14.39 -7.49 17.16
C VAL A 82 13.71 -6.12 17.06
N ALA A 83 12.48 -6.06 16.55
CA ALA A 83 11.76 -4.80 16.42
C ALA A 83 11.60 -4.06 17.77
N PRO A 84 11.22 -4.73 18.88
CA PRO A 84 11.14 -4.07 20.18
C PRO A 84 12.48 -3.48 20.66
N LEU A 85 13.59 -4.15 20.35
CA LEU A 85 14.94 -3.66 20.68
C LEU A 85 15.29 -2.37 19.90
N ALA A 86 14.67 -2.15 18.74
CA ALA A 86 14.78 -0.93 17.94
C ALA A 86 13.69 0.12 18.24
N GLY A 87 12.91 -0.08 19.32
CA GLY A 87 11.80 0.80 19.70
C GLY A 87 10.64 0.75 18.70
N VAL A 88 10.41 -0.41 18.08
CA VAL A 88 9.25 -0.71 17.25
C VAL A 88 8.43 -1.76 17.98
N ASP A 89 7.18 -1.44 18.32
CA ASP A 89 6.26 -2.41 18.91
C ASP A 89 5.90 -3.47 17.87
N ALA A 90 5.94 -4.74 18.27
CA ALA A 90 5.69 -5.88 17.38
C ALA A 90 4.71 -6.85 18.04
N ASP A 91 3.42 -6.58 17.82
CA ASP A 91 2.34 -7.34 18.41
C ASP A 91 1.91 -8.49 17.48
N ARG A 92 1.79 -9.69 18.02
CA ARG A 92 1.13 -10.78 17.29
C ARG A 92 -0.35 -10.45 17.15
N ALA A 93 -0.84 -10.43 15.93
CA ALA A 93 -2.21 -10.04 15.62
C ALA A 93 -2.72 -10.84 14.43
N LYS A 94 -3.99 -11.26 14.46
CA LYS A 94 -4.59 -11.99 13.34
C LYS A 94 -5.29 -11.00 12.40
N ASN A 95 -4.52 -10.39 11.52
CA ASN A 95 -4.99 -9.49 10.49
C ASN A 95 -5.50 -10.27 9.26
N ASN A 96 -5.93 -9.57 8.22
CA ASN A 96 -6.38 -10.19 6.98
C ASN A 96 -5.20 -10.88 6.25
N GLU A 97 -5.29 -12.19 6.04
CA GLU A 97 -4.26 -13.00 5.35
C GLU A 97 -4.01 -12.60 3.90
N ARG A 98 -4.92 -11.81 3.33
CA ARG A 98 -4.89 -11.38 1.94
C ARG A 98 -4.57 -9.92 1.75
N GLU A 99 -4.10 -9.27 2.81
CA GLU A 99 -3.90 -7.83 2.83
C GLU A 99 -2.66 -7.46 3.65
N ILE A 100 -1.96 -6.44 3.16
CA ILE A 100 -0.96 -5.69 3.93
C ILE A 100 -1.40 -4.24 3.92
N SER A 101 -1.42 -3.61 5.10
CA SER A 101 -1.84 -2.22 5.25
C SER A 101 -0.77 -1.43 5.99
N LEU A 102 -0.29 -0.36 5.38
CA LEU A 102 0.65 0.59 5.96
C LEU A 102 -0.07 1.92 6.16
N ILE A 103 -0.04 2.42 7.38
CA ILE A 103 -0.58 3.72 7.74
C ILE A 103 0.58 4.56 8.29
N VAL A 104 0.72 5.77 7.77
CA VAL A 104 1.64 6.79 8.26
C VAL A 104 0.80 8.00 8.63
N ALA A 105 0.80 8.37 9.91
CA ALA A 105 0.09 9.53 10.44
C ALA A 105 1.09 10.57 10.97
N LEU A 106 0.70 11.84 10.92
CA LEU A 106 1.50 12.97 11.38
C LEU A 106 0.84 13.65 12.57
N PRO A 107 1.22 13.29 13.81
CA PRO A 107 0.75 14.02 14.99
C PRO A 107 1.18 15.49 14.99
N THR A 108 2.39 15.76 14.50
CA THR A 108 2.92 17.11 14.28
C THR A 108 3.64 17.15 12.93
N GLN A 109 4.01 18.35 12.47
CA GLN A 109 4.82 18.49 11.25
C GLN A 109 6.21 17.83 11.35
N LYS A 110 6.70 17.51 12.55
CA LYS A 110 8.01 16.89 12.79
C LYS A 110 7.93 15.51 13.45
N SER A 111 6.75 14.90 13.52
CA SER A 111 6.61 13.57 14.11
C SER A 111 5.74 12.66 13.26
N LEU A 112 6.12 11.38 13.19
CA LEU A 112 5.37 10.34 12.50
C LEU A 112 4.93 9.24 13.48
N ASN A 113 3.73 8.74 13.25
CA ASN A 113 3.27 7.45 13.74
C ASN A 113 3.16 6.51 12.54
N ILE A 114 3.85 5.39 12.60
CA ILE A 114 3.83 4.35 11.56
C ILE A 114 3.13 3.13 12.14
N LEU A 115 2.18 2.58 11.40
CA LEU A 115 1.45 1.37 11.72
C LEU A 115 1.44 0.46 10.48
N LEU A 116 2.06 -0.70 10.58
CA LEU A 116 2.09 -1.71 9.53
C LEU A 116 1.35 -2.95 10.02
N ARG A 117 0.29 -3.33 9.31
CA ARG A 117 -0.48 -4.54 9.55
C ARG A 117 -0.15 -5.56 8.47
N ILE A 118 0.32 -6.71 8.91
CA ILE A 118 0.57 -7.89 8.09
C ILE A 118 -0.21 -9.08 8.68
N PRO A 119 -0.47 -10.16 7.93
CA PRO A 119 -1.39 -11.22 8.34
C PRO A 119 -1.31 -11.71 9.80
N GLU A 120 -0.11 -11.94 10.31
CA GLU A 120 0.11 -12.53 11.65
C GLU A 120 0.72 -11.55 12.67
N MET A 121 0.86 -10.27 12.30
CA MET A 121 1.53 -9.28 13.14
C MET A 121 1.12 -7.85 12.81
N THR A 122 1.17 -7.01 13.84
CA THR A 122 1.08 -5.56 13.71
C THR A 122 2.37 -4.95 14.25
N LEU A 123 3.03 -4.15 13.42
CA LEU A 123 4.22 -3.39 13.77
C LEU A 123 3.83 -1.92 13.93
N SER A 124 4.28 -1.28 15.01
CA SER A 124 4.00 0.13 15.21
C SER A 124 5.21 0.88 15.77
N LYS A 125 5.39 2.12 15.33
CA LYS A 125 6.37 3.04 15.89
C LYS A 125 5.75 4.42 15.97
N ARG A 126 5.62 4.92 17.19
CA ARG A 126 5.01 6.23 17.47
C ARG A 126 6.08 7.27 17.74
N ASN A 127 5.74 8.53 17.52
CA ASN A 127 6.58 9.69 17.83
C ASN A 127 7.99 9.63 17.20
N LEU A 128 8.08 9.11 15.96
CA LEU A 128 9.33 9.16 15.21
C LEU A 128 9.62 10.62 14.86
N CYS A 129 10.65 11.21 15.48
CA CYS A 129 11.07 12.57 15.19
C CYS A 129 11.70 12.68 13.81
N LEU A 130 11.26 13.67 13.03
CA LEU A 130 11.87 14.06 11.77
C LEU A 130 12.84 15.22 12.02
N SER A 131 13.96 15.20 11.31
CA SER A 131 14.93 16.31 11.33
C SER A 131 14.30 17.60 10.81
N ASP A 132 13.50 17.48 9.75
CA ASP A 132 12.83 18.58 9.08
C ASP A 132 11.30 18.47 9.19
N ALA A 133 10.62 19.62 9.17
CA ALA A 133 9.18 19.67 9.14
C ALA A 133 8.65 19.25 7.77
N LEU A 134 7.71 18.32 7.75
CA LEU A 134 7.00 17.99 6.52
C LEU A 134 6.11 19.16 6.11
N PRO A 135 6.04 19.50 4.82
CA PRO A 135 5.23 20.60 4.30
C PRO A 135 3.76 20.17 4.20
N ILE A 136 3.19 19.72 5.31
CA ILE A 136 1.82 19.25 5.45
C ILE A 136 1.13 20.17 6.45
N GLU A 137 0.01 20.77 6.06
CA GLU A 137 -0.82 21.59 6.92
C GLU A 137 -1.63 20.71 7.89
N GLN A 138 -2.21 21.32 8.93
CA GLN A 138 -2.97 20.59 9.95
C GLN A 138 -4.22 19.90 9.39
N ASP A 139 -4.76 20.40 8.27
CA ASP A 139 -5.85 19.77 7.53
C ASP A 139 -5.39 18.62 6.62
N GLY A 140 -4.09 18.30 6.63
CA GLY A 140 -3.46 17.27 5.82
C GLY A 140 -3.15 17.67 4.38
N THR A 141 -3.33 18.94 4.02
CA THR A 141 -2.99 19.42 2.68
C THR A 141 -1.50 19.69 2.54
N ILE A 142 -0.96 19.40 1.34
CA ILE A 142 0.41 19.77 0.97
C ILE A 142 0.29 21.01 0.07
N PRO A 143 0.79 22.19 0.47
CA PRO A 143 0.66 23.41 -0.33
C PRO A 143 1.19 23.27 -1.75
N ALA A 144 2.30 22.54 -1.92
CA ALA A 144 2.91 22.27 -3.22
C ALA A 144 2.03 21.40 -4.15
N LEU A 145 1.10 20.61 -3.60
CA LEU A 145 0.21 19.73 -4.36
C LEU A 145 -1.20 20.30 -4.54
N LYS A 146 -1.49 21.48 -3.97
CA LYS A 146 -2.82 22.11 -4.01
C LYS A 146 -3.34 22.32 -5.43
N ASN A 147 -2.44 22.58 -6.39
CA ASN A 147 -2.76 22.83 -7.79
C ASN A 147 -2.41 21.66 -8.72
N VAL A 148 -1.99 20.52 -8.18
CA VAL A 148 -1.63 19.34 -8.99
C VAL A 148 -2.90 18.58 -9.35
N ASP A 149 -3.24 18.55 -10.64
CA ASP A 149 -4.34 17.73 -11.14
C ASP A 149 -3.83 16.33 -11.52
N ILE A 150 -3.89 15.41 -10.56
CA ILE A 150 -3.52 14.00 -10.76
C ILE A 150 -4.32 13.38 -11.90
N ARG A 151 -5.60 13.76 -12.10
CA ARG A 151 -6.42 13.25 -13.19
C ARG A 151 -5.84 13.67 -14.53
N ALA A 152 -5.47 14.94 -14.69
CA ALA A 152 -4.86 15.43 -15.92
C ALA A 152 -3.54 14.68 -16.25
N ILE A 153 -2.71 14.43 -15.24
CA ILE A 153 -1.46 13.67 -15.40
C ILE A 153 -1.74 12.23 -15.86
N VAL A 154 -2.65 11.53 -15.18
CA VAL A 154 -3.01 10.14 -15.51
C VAL A 154 -3.62 10.05 -16.90
N GLN A 155 -4.52 10.97 -17.26
CA GLN A 155 -5.13 11.00 -18.60
C GLN A 155 -4.10 11.25 -19.71
N ASN A 156 -3.17 12.18 -19.50
CA ASN A 156 -2.09 12.42 -20.45
C ASN A 156 -1.20 11.18 -20.64
N TRP A 157 -0.89 10.47 -19.55
CA TRP A 157 -0.10 9.24 -19.61
C TRP A 157 -0.85 8.12 -20.35
N LEU A 158 -2.13 7.89 -20.05
CA LEU A 158 -2.97 6.90 -20.72
C LEU A 158 -3.10 7.19 -22.23
N ASN A 159 -3.31 8.46 -22.60
CA ASN A 159 -3.36 8.89 -23.99
C ASN A 159 -2.02 8.69 -24.73
N GLY A 160 -0.90 8.78 -24.00
CA GLY A 160 0.43 8.50 -24.54
C GLY A 160 0.64 7.01 -24.86
N ILE A 161 0.08 6.11 -24.04
CA ILE A 161 0.17 4.67 -24.28
C ILE A 161 -0.70 4.22 -25.45
N GLN A 162 -1.88 4.83 -25.63
CA GLN A 162 -2.75 4.49 -26.78
C GLN A 162 -2.18 4.95 -28.14
N LYS A 163 -1.17 5.82 -28.16
CA LYS A 163 -0.53 6.32 -29.37
C LYS A 163 0.69 5.52 -29.82
N ASN A 164 1.16 4.57 -29.01
CA ASN A 164 2.27 3.64 -29.33
C ASN A 164 1.76 2.21 -29.51
#